data_AF-A0A974VRH4-F1
#
_entry.id   AF-A0A974VRH4-F1
#
_cell.length_a   1.000
_cell.length_b   1.000
_cell.length_c   1.000
_cell.angle_alpha   90.00
_cell.angle_beta   90.00
_cell.angle_gamma   90.00
#
_symmetry.space_group_name_H-M   'P 1'
#
loop_
_entity.id
_entity.type
_entity.pdbx_description
1 polymer ?
#
loop_
_entity_poly.entity_id
_entity_poly.type
_entity_poly.pdbx_seq_one_letter_code
_entity_poly.pdbx_strand_id
1 'polypeptide(L)'
;MNMNAKFVATYVLSGLLGSALAAEPPGPPDIYSAGPAAPFVVTNLYTAERAAYALLEAAMQIAAARIMETSCSLSVGVYDVFVFSDGSVHKPDYSFVVVDSPASTFTLMADLDPPNTFRGQRIAVNQSGSGSFKKVVFSSYTAKVSFNSQGTIMAMDTSVSVINASGLPNAYSGKLIEDYYQAVDEISGLPYVIDWGLQSFSKIGYPVQKYWQRSKSVRDNSVQGRTVFVKDRLVGPTSCRIVIDTHDYNNPDYFYQSGTLTISTDTPYPGYQFDF
;
A
#
# COMPACT_ATOMS: atom_id res chain seq x y z
N MET A 1 54.95 -4.86 -70.33
CA MET A 1 56.12 -4.70 -69.44
C MET A 1 55.62 -4.24 -68.09
N ASN A 2 55.94 -5.01 -67.03
CA ASN A 2 56.00 -4.64 -65.61
C ASN A 2 54.76 -4.04 -64.93
N MET A 3 54.46 -4.26 -63.66
CA MET A 3 54.69 -5.28 -62.64
C MET A 3 53.92 -4.71 -61.42
N ASN A 4 53.19 -5.57 -60.70
CA ASN A 4 52.99 -5.56 -59.25
C ASN A 4 52.52 -4.28 -58.51
N ALA A 5 51.35 -4.38 -57.86
CA ALA A 5 51.20 -4.49 -56.39
C ALA A 5 49.72 -4.27 -56.01
N LYS A 6 48.95 -5.34 -55.74
CA LYS A 6 48.57 -5.81 -54.39
C LYS A 6 48.26 -4.70 -53.38
N PHE A 7 46.97 -4.47 -53.13
CA PHE A 7 46.45 -4.31 -51.76
C PHE A 7 45.13 -5.08 -51.64
N VAL A 8 45.13 -6.08 -50.76
CA VAL A 8 43.96 -6.85 -50.33
C VAL A 8 43.35 -6.07 -49.17
N ALA A 9 42.10 -5.60 -49.31
CA ALA A 9 41.32 -5.10 -48.20
C ALA A 9 40.18 -6.09 -47.94
N THR A 10 40.46 -7.08 -47.10
CA THR A 10 39.47 -7.97 -46.52
C THR A 10 38.72 -7.18 -45.45
N TYR A 11 37.53 -6.67 -45.75
CA TYR A 11 36.60 -6.25 -44.70
C TYR A 11 35.76 -7.46 -44.29
N VAL A 12 36.18 -8.07 -43.19
CA VAL A 12 35.39 -9.04 -42.44
C VAL A 12 34.24 -8.27 -41.79
N LEU A 13 33.03 -8.41 -42.34
CA LEU A 13 31.81 -7.92 -41.71
C LEU A 13 31.33 -8.99 -40.72
N SER A 14 31.94 -9.02 -39.53
CA SER A 14 31.47 -9.82 -38.40
C SER A 14 31.44 -8.96 -37.15
N GLY A 15 30.22 -8.59 -36.73
CA GLY A 15 29.91 -7.82 -35.52
C GLY A 15 28.62 -7.03 -35.77
N LEU A 16 27.57 -7.08 -34.98
CA LEU A 16 27.36 -7.64 -33.66
C LEU A 16 25.93 -8.20 -33.60
N LEU A 17 25.78 -9.51 -33.35
CA LEU A 17 24.61 -9.98 -32.63
C LEU A 17 24.92 -9.73 -31.15
N GLY A 18 24.73 -8.50 -30.72
CA GLY A 18 24.62 -8.18 -29.31
C GLY A 18 23.34 -8.83 -28.81
N SER A 19 23.45 -10.03 -28.25
CA SER A 19 22.45 -10.57 -27.35
C SER A 19 22.22 -9.51 -26.28
N ALA A 20 21.11 -8.78 -26.39
CA ALA A 20 20.53 -8.13 -25.25
C ALA A 20 20.25 -9.27 -24.26
N LEU A 21 21.17 -9.45 -23.30
CA LEU A 21 20.83 -10.09 -22.04
C LEU A 21 19.67 -9.24 -21.53
N ALA A 22 18.45 -9.72 -21.75
CA ALA A 22 17.30 -9.25 -21.01
C ALA A 22 17.73 -9.37 -19.57
N ALA A 23 18.06 -8.22 -18.95
CA ALA A 23 18.38 -8.18 -17.54
C ALA A 23 17.22 -8.92 -16.86
N GLU A 24 17.52 -10.05 -16.22
CA GLU A 24 16.50 -10.76 -15.45
C GLU A 24 15.91 -9.70 -14.53
N PRO A 25 14.58 -9.46 -14.61
CA PRO A 25 13.96 -8.46 -13.75
C PRO A 25 14.36 -8.83 -12.33
N PRO A 26 14.90 -7.88 -11.53
CA PRO A 26 15.41 -8.21 -10.22
C PRO A 26 14.30 -8.90 -9.45
N GLY A 27 14.66 -10.03 -8.84
CA GLY A 27 13.71 -10.83 -8.07
C GLY A 27 12.98 -9.98 -7.04
N PRO A 28 11.79 -10.40 -6.58
CA PRO A 28 11.11 -9.74 -5.48
C PRO A 28 12.09 -9.55 -4.31
N PRO A 29 11.99 -8.45 -3.54
CA PRO A 29 12.89 -8.22 -2.43
C PRO A 29 12.86 -9.45 -1.50
N ASP A 30 14.02 -9.80 -0.95
CA ASP A 30 14.10 -10.92 -0.01
C ASP A 30 13.23 -10.58 1.20
N ILE A 31 12.24 -11.41 1.54
CA ILE A 31 11.38 -11.21 2.72
C ILE A 31 12.18 -11.15 4.02
N TYR A 32 13.46 -11.52 3.99
CA TYR A 32 14.43 -11.41 5.07
C TYR A 32 15.44 -10.27 4.89
N SER A 33 15.35 -9.47 3.80
CA SER A 33 16.17 -8.27 3.64
C SER A 33 15.89 -7.35 4.81
N ALA A 34 16.95 -6.91 5.48
CA ALA A 34 16.82 -5.93 6.55
C ALA A 34 16.07 -4.72 5.99
N GLY A 35 14.98 -4.33 6.65
CA GLY A 35 14.38 -3.01 6.47
C GLY A 35 15.42 -1.90 6.70
N PRO A 36 15.03 -0.63 6.55
CA PRO A 36 15.96 0.49 6.74
C PRO A 36 16.77 0.33 8.04
N ALA A 37 18.09 0.47 7.94
CA ALA A 37 18.99 0.26 9.06
C ALA A 37 18.71 1.28 10.18
N ALA A 38 18.71 0.79 11.42
CA ALA A 38 18.61 1.60 12.65
C ALA A 38 19.57 2.81 12.64
N PRO A 39 19.28 3.93 13.36
CA PRO A 39 18.46 4.00 14.58
C PRO A 39 16.98 4.31 14.36
N PHE A 40 16.13 3.59 15.12
CA PHE A 40 14.70 3.87 15.22
C PHE A 40 14.50 5.18 15.99
N VAL A 41 14.20 6.27 15.30
CA VAL A 41 13.69 7.48 15.93
C VAL A 41 12.21 7.28 16.22
N VAL A 42 11.74 7.69 17.41
CA VAL A 42 10.31 7.69 17.73
C VAL A 42 9.59 8.49 16.66
N THR A 43 8.72 7.81 15.90
CA THR A 43 7.99 8.43 14.78
C THR A 43 7.05 9.52 15.27
N ASN A 44 6.55 9.43 16.52
CA ASN A 44 5.60 10.38 17.09
C ASN A 44 4.41 10.63 16.15
N LEU A 45 3.81 9.55 15.61
CA LEU A 45 2.60 9.64 14.78
C LEU A 45 1.51 10.42 15.51
N TYR A 46 1.01 11.48 14.86
CA TYR A 46 -0.14 12.24 15.34
C TYR A 46 -1.38 11.34 15.38
N THR A 47 -2.35 11.67 16.23
CA THR A 47 -3.57 10.87 16.34
C THR A 47 -4.34 10.81 15.02
N ALA A 48 -4.40 11.94 14.30
CA ALA A 48 -4.98 12.01 12.96
C ALA A 48 -4.25 11.12 11.94
N GLU A 49 -2.91 11.12 11.93
CA GLU A 49 -2.11 10.26 11.07
C GLU A 49 -2.36 8.77 11.35
N ARG A 50 -2.40 8.36 12.63
CA ARG A 50 -2.65 6.96 13.01
C ARG A 50 -4.00 6.47 12.48
N ALA A 51 -5.03 7.30 12.57
CA ALA A 51 -6.34 6.98 12.03
C ALA A 51 -6.35 6.96 10.50
N ALA A 52 -5.73 7.94 9.85
CA ALA A 52 -5.61 7.97 8.40
C ALA A 52 -4.88 6.74 7.85
N TYR A 53 -3.75 6.34 8.44
CA TYR A 53 -3.01 5.15 8.03
C TYR A 53 -3.83 3.87 8.26
N ALA A 54 -4.51 3.74 9.41
CA ALA A 54 -5.43 2.65 9.66
C ALA A 54 -6.55 2.55 8.61
N LEU A 55 -7.09 3.68 8.16
CA LEU A 55 -8.14 3.77 7.15
C LEU A 55 -7.63 3.41 5.74
N LEU A 56 -6.48 3.96 5.34
CA LEU A 56 -5.84 3.67 4.04
C LEU A 56 -5.49 2.19 3.94
N GLU A 57 -4.93 1.63 5.01
CA GLU A 57 -4.66 0.21 5.10
C GLU A 57 -5.90 -0.66 4.94
N ALA A 58 -6.98 -0.27 5.62
CA ALA A 58 -8.25 -0.95 5.50
C ALA A 58 -8.82 -0.90 4.07
N ALA A 59 -8.69 0.23 3.36
CA ALA A 59 -9.06 0.35 1.95
C ALA A 59 -8.24 -0.61 1.06
N MET A 60 -6.93 -0.73 1.32
CA MET A 60 -6.09 -1.70 0.61
C MET A 60 -6.48 -3.15 0.91
N GLN A 61 -6.95 -3.48 2.12
CA GLN A 61 -7.43 -4.83 2.44
C GLN A 61 -8.76 -5.17 1.73
N ILE A 62 -9.64 -4.19 1.53
CA ILE A 62 -10.83 -4.36 0.66
C ILE A 62 -10.39 -4.64 -0.78
N ALA A 63 -9.40 -3.92 -1.30
CA ALA A 63 -8.83 -4.21 -2.62
C ALA A 63 -8.21 -5.62 -2.69
N ALA A 64 -7.49 -6.06 -1.66
CA ALA A 64 -6.95 -7.43 -1.59
C ALA A 64 -8.07 -8.49 -1.59
N ALA A 65 -9.16 -8.27 -0.84
CA ALA A 65 -10.34 -9.13 -0.86
C ALA A 65 -10.99 -9.18 -2.24
N ARG A 66 -11.09 -8.04 -2.95
CA ARG A 66 -11.58 -7.99 -4.34
C ARG A 66 -10.75 -8.88 -5.26
N ILE A 67 -9.43 -8.77 -5.16
CA ILE A 67 -8.48 -9.53 -5.98
C ILE A 67 -8.62 -11.03 -5.70
N MET A 68 -8.84 -11.42 -4.44
CA MET A 68 -9.06 -12.82 -4.06
C MET A 68 -10.41 -13.36 -4.52
N GLU A 69 -11.47 -12.54 -4.51
CA GLU A 69 -12.79 -12.96 -4.94
C GLU A 69 -12.86 -13.28 -6.44
N THR A 70 -12.00 -12.64 -7.25
CA THR A 70 -12.00 -12.87 -8.71
C THR A 70 -10.61 -13.13 -9.27
N SER A 71 -9.81 -12.09 -9.48
CA SER A 71 -8.42 -12.09 -9.94
C SER A 71 -7.88 -10.66 -9.94
N CYS A 72 -6.57 -10.53 -10.06
CA CYS A 72 -5.93 -9.23 -10.24
C CYS A 72 -6.38 -8.54 -11.54
N SER A 73 -6.39 -9.27 -12.66
CA SER A 73 -6.74 -8.73 -13.99
C SER A 73 -8.16 -8.16 -14.05
N LEU A 74 -9.12 -8.79 -13.37
CA LEU A 74 -10.51 -8.28 -13.27
C LEU A 74 -10.66 -7.12 -12.27
N SER A 75 -9.63 -6.83 -11.49
CA SER A 75 -9.60 -5.76 -10.49
C SER A 75 -8.73 -4.57 -10.93
N VAL A 76 -8.03 -4.65 -12.06
CA VAL A 76 -7.19 -3.57 -12.59
C VAL A 76 -8.00 -2.30 -12.80
N GLY A 77 -7.41 -1.17 -12.41
CA GLY A 77 -8.00 0.14 -12.58
C GLY A 77 -7.42 1.16 -11.61
N VAL A 78 -7.87 2.40 -11.79
CA VAL A 78 -7.60 3.54 -10.92
C VAL A 78 -8.94 3.95 -10.31
N TYR A 79 -8.94 4.21 -9.00
CA TYR A 79 -10.11 4.55 -8.22
C TYR A 79 -9.80 5.76 -7.35
N ASP A 80 -10.67 6.76 -7.32
CA ASP A 80 -10.48 7.94 -6.51
C ASP A 80 -10.64 7.60 -5.02
N VAL A 81 -9.72 8.10 -4.22
CA VAL A 81 -9.65 7.93 -2.78
C VAL A 81 -9.66 9.30 -2.13
N PHE A 82 -10.47 9.43 -1.09
CA PHE A 82 -10.49 10.60 -0.24
C PHE A 82 -10.41 10.15 1.22
N VAL A 83 -9.47 10.70 1.99
CA VAL A 83 -9.27 10.37 3.41
C VAL A 83 -9.24 11.63 4.26
N PHE A 84 -9.96 11.59 5.36
CA PHE A 84 -9.98 12.63 6.37
C PHE A 84 -9.86 12.03 7.77
N SER A 85 -9.09 12.66 8.65
CA SER A 85 -9.11 12.41 10.09
C SER A 85 -8.68 13.66 10.86
N ASP A 86 -9.37 13.99 11.94
CA ASP A 86 -8.95 15.02 12.91
C ASP A 86 -8.39 14.42 14.22
N GLY A 87 -8.29 13.09 14.31
CA GLY A 87 -7.85 12.39 15.50
C GLY A 87 -8.82 12.44 16.69
N SER A 88 -10.07 12.89 16.50
CA SER A 88 -11.08 12.91 17.56
C SER A 88 -11.42 11.51 18.09
N VAL A 89 -11.34 11.35 19.40
CA VAL A 89 -11.68 10.11 20.12
C VAL A 89 -13.19 9.90 20.16
N HIS A 90 -13.66 8.67 19.90
CA HIS A 90 -15.08 8.28 19.91
C HIS A 90 -16.00 9.14 19.03
N LYS A 91 -15.47 9.63 17.90
CA LYS A 91 -16.20 10.39 16.88
C LYS A 91 -15.91 9.85 15.48
N PRO A 92 -16.44 8.67 15.12
CA PRO A 92 -16.11 8.00 13.86
C PRO A 92 -16.43 8.83 12.60
N ASP A 93 -17.41 9.73 12.65
CA ASP A 93 -17.75 10.61 11.52
C ASP A 93 -16.66 11.64 11.20
N TYR A 94 -15.69 11.84 12.09
CA TYR A 94 -14.55 12.75 11.92
C TYR A 94 -13.27 12.02 11.50
N SER A 95 -13.34 10.73 11.19
CA SER A 95 -12.22 9.94 10.68
C SER A 95 -12.72 8.89 9.69
N PHE A 96 -12.57 9.15 8.40
CA PHE A 96 -13.12 8.30 7.35
C PHE A 96 -12.25 8.26 6.09
N VAL A 97 -12.39 7.18 5.33
CA VAL A 97 -11.92 7.08 3.94
C VAL A 97 -13.08 6.70 3.04
N VAL A 98 -13.19 7.37 1.91
CA VAL A 98 -14.14 7.07 0.84
C VAL A 98 -13.35 6.64 -0.38
N VAL A 99 -13.75 5.53 -0.98
CA VAL A 99 -13.38 5.21 -2.35
C VAL A 99 -14.63 5.40 -3.18
N ASP A 100 -14.59 6.35 -4.10
CA ASP A 100 -15.73 6.73 -4.95
C ASP A 100 -15.29 6.78 -6.41
N SER A 101 -15.75 5.83 -7.20
CA SER A 101 -15.44 5.71 -8.62
C SER A 101 -16.55 4.98 -9.34
N PRO A 102 -16.64 5.08 -10.68
CA PRO A 102 -17.62 4.31 -11.44
C PRO A 102 -17.52 2.80 -11.14
N ALA A 103 -18.58 2.27 -10.52
CA ALA A 103 -18.70 0.88 -10.05
C ALA A 103 -17.84 0.46 -8.82
N SER A 104 -17.26 1.41 -8.09
CA SER A 104 -16.59 1.20 -6.80
C SER A 104 -16.99 2.30 -5.82
N THR A 105 -17.78 1.97 -4.81
CA THR A 105 -18.22 2.91 -3.79
C THR A 105 -18.20 2.25 -2.41
N PHE A 106 -17.33 2.69 -1.52
CA PHE A 106 -17.40 2.30 -0.12
C PHE A 106 -16.83 3.38 0.80
N THR A 107 -17.35 3.42 2.02
CA THR A 107 -16.89 4.32 3.07
C THR A 107 -16.48 3.50 4.28
N LEU A 108 -15.31 3.80 4.84
CA LEU A 108 -14.83 3.27 6.11
C LEU A 108 -14.72 4.40 7.12
N MET A 109 -15.04 4.11 8.37
CA MET A 109 -14.96 5.05 9.49
C MET A 109 -14.10 4.45 10.60
N ALA A 110 -13.33 5.29 11.28
CA ALA A 110 -12.44 4.90 12.36
C ALA A 110 -12.93 5.46 13.70
N ASP A 111 -13.19 4.59 14.66
CA ASP A 111 -13.43 4.94 16.07
C ASP A 111 -12.13 4.73 16.86
N LEU A 112 -11.63 5.81 17.46
CA LEU A 112 -10.35 5.85 18.14
C LEU A 112 -10.57 5.77 19.66
N ASP A 113 -9.81 4.90 20.34
CA ASP A 113 -9.63 4.98 21.78
C ASP A 113 -8.65 6.13 22.13
N PRO A 114 -8.70 6.69 23.36
CA PRO A 114 -7.66 7.59 23.84
C PRO A 114 -6.26 6.95 23.77
N PRO A 115 -5.20 7.70 23.43
CA PRO A 115 -3.84 7.20 23.52
C PRO A 115 -3.48 6.79 24.96
N ASN A 116 -2.89 5.61 25.11
CA ASN A 116 -2.40 5.08 26.37
C ASN A 116 -0.87 5.07 26.35
N THR A 117 -0.23 5.68 27.36
CA THR A 117 1.23 5.80 27.43
C THR A 117 1.97 4.46 27.55
N PHE A 118 1.29 3.41 28.02
CA PHE A 118 1.87 2.07 28.17
C PHE A 118 1.51 1.15 27.00
N ARG A 119 0.24 1.14 26.56
CA ARG A 119 -0.27 0.20 25.54
C ARG A 119 -0.33 0.78 24.13
N GLY A 120 -0.16 2.08 23.98
CA GLY A 120 -0.38 2.80 22.73
C GLY A 120 -1.85 3.10 22.47
N GLN A 121 -2.31 3.01 21.22
CA GLN A 121 -3.66 3.42 20.84
C GLN A 121 -4.35 2.33 20.04
N ARG A 122 -5.65 2.12 20.31
CA ARG A 122 -6.48 1.20 19.53
C ARG A 122 -7.44 1.99 18.67
N ILE A 123 -7.69 1.47 17.47
CA ILE A 123 -8.60 2.06 16.50
C ILE A 123 -9.46 0.94 15.93
N ALA A 124 -10.78 1.11 15.95
CA ALA A 124 -11.72 0.21 15.30
C ALA A 124 -12.15 0.83 13.98
N VAL A 125 -11.90 0.14 12.86
CA VAL A 125 -12.35 0.58 11.54
C VAL A 125 -13.55 -0.25 11.11
N ASN A 126 -14.64 0.41 10.73
CA ASN A 126 -15.87 -0.24 10.29
C ASN A 126 -16.36 0.33 8.96
N GLN A 127 -16.99 -0.51 8.14
CA GLN A 127 -17.68 -0.04 6.95
C GLN A 127 -18.98 0.67 7.31
N SER A 128 -19.20 1.83 6.68
CA SER A 128 -20.50 2.51 6.74
C SER A 128 -21.40 1.98 5.63
N GLY A 129 -22.40 1.17 6.01
CA GLY A 129 -23.31 0.53 5.07
C GLY A 129 -22.64 -0.51 4.17
N SER A 130 -23.40 -1.05 3.20
CA SER A 130 -22.84 -1.89 2.14
C SER A 130 -22.20 -1.02 1.07
N GLY A 131 -21.14 -1.55 0.47
CA GLY A 131 -20.38 -0.88 -0.59
C GLY A 131 -20.12 -1.84 -1.74
N SER A 132 -19.52 -1.33 -2.80
CA SER A 132 -19.09 -2.13 -3.93
C SER A 132 -17.68 -1.76 -4.34
N PHE A 133 -16.97 -2.69 -4.97
CA PHE A 133 -15.69 -2.41 -5.60
C PHE A 133 -15.60 -3.22 -6.89
N LYS A 134 -15.50 -2.55 -8.04
CA LYS A 134 -15.68 -3.14 -9.38
C LYS A 134 -16.87 -4.12 -9.44
N LYS A 135 -18.06 -3.64 -9.04
CA LYS A 135 -19.34 -4.38 -9.04
C LYS A 135 -19.43 -5.58 -8.07
N VAL A 136 -18.38 -5.92 -7.33
CA VAL A 136 -18.44 -6.91 -6.25
C VAL A 136 -18.90 -6.20 -4.99
N VAL A 137 -19.90 -6.76 -4.32
CA VAL A 137 -20.52 -6.14 -3.14
C VAL A 137 -19.79 -6.56 -1.87
N PHE A 138 -19.43 -5.58 -1.07
CA PHE A 138 -18.86 -5.74 0.27
C PHE A 138 -19.96 -5.43 1.27
N SER A 139 -20.46 -6.49 1.92
CA SER A 139 -21.57 -6.38 2.87
C SER A 139 -21.11 -5.85 4.23
N SER A 140 -19.87 -6.14 4.61
CA SER A 140 -19.25 -5.57 5.80
C SER A 140 -17.72 -5.66 5.74
N TYR A 141 -17.09 -4.71 6.42
CA TYR A 141 -15.67 -4.69 6.74
C TYR A 141 -15.51 -4.26 8.19
N THR A 142 -14.68 -4.96 8.94
CA THR A 142 -14.27 -4.58 10.29
C THR A 142 -12.78 -4.81 10.46
N ALA A 143 -12.11 -3.92 11.18
CA ALA A 143 -10.73 -4.09 11.60
C ALA A 143 -10.48 -3.58 13.01
N LYS A 144 -9.57 -4.25 13.71
CA LYS A 144 -9.02 -3.81 14.99
C LYS A 144 -7.56 -3.49 14.77
N VAL A 145 -7.22 -2.22 14.91
CA VAL A 145 -5.88 -1.69 14.74
C VAL A 145 -5.32 -1.32 16.10
N SER A 146 -4.02 -1.54 16.30
CA SER A 146 -3.33 -1.13 17.51
C SER A 146 -1.95 -0.61 17.16
N PHE A 147 -1.68 0.63 17.57
CA PHE A 147 -0.34 1.22 17.57
C PHE A 147 0.29 1.01 18.95
N ASN A 148 1.59 0.74 19.01
CA ASN A 148 2.32 0.78 20.28
C ASN A 148 2.44 2.23 20.82
N SER A 149 2.94 2.40 22.06
CA SER A 149 3.02 3.73 22.67
C SER A 149 3.96 4.68 21.97
N GLN A 150 4.97 4.17 21.27
CA GLN A 150 5.91 4.94 20.47
C GLN A 150 5.37 5.30 19.07
N GLY A 151 4.26 4.69 18.63
CA GLY A 151 3.74 4.85 17.26
C GLY A 151 4.65 4.24 16.18
N THR A 152 5.59 3.37 16.56
CA THR A 152 6.57 2.74 15.66
C THR A 152 6.11 1.39 15.16
N ILE A 153 5.06 0.80 15.73
CA ILE A 153 4.51 -0.49 15.30
C ILE A 153 3.00 -0.36 15.20
N MET A 154 2.43 -0.82 14.10
CA MET A 154 1.00 -1.07 13.95
C MET A 154 0.74 -2.56 13.74
N ALA A 155 -0.26 -3.07 14.45
CA ALA A 155 -0.86 -4.37 14.17
C ALA A 155 -2.33 -4.19 13.82
N MET A 156 -2.81 -4.94 12.83
CA MET A 156 -4.20 -4.90 12.40
C MET A 156 -4.74 -6.32 12.17
N ASP A 157 -5.89 -6.61 12.77
CA ASP A 157 -6.69 -7.81 12.53
C ASP A 157 -7.99 -7.41 11.81
N THR A 158 -8.34 -8.10 10.72
CA THR A 158 -9.48 -7.72 9.87
C THR A 158 -10.41 -8.87 9.55
N SER A 159 -11.65 -8.51 9.23
CA SER A 159 -12.69 -9.40 8.72
C SER A 159 -13.48 -8.68 7.64
N VAL A 160 -13.63 -9.32 6.48
CA VAL A 160 -14.30 -8.76 5.30
C VAL A 160 -15.33 -9.77 4.79
N SER A 161 -16.56 -9.32 4.56
CA SER A 161 -17.65 -10.13 4.01
C SER A 161 -18.01 -9.65 2.61
N VAL A 162 -17.84 -10.53 1.62
CA VAL A 162 -18.06 -10.26 0.20
C VAL A 162 -19.23 -11.08 -0.31
N ILE A 163 -20.18 -10.46 -1.01
CA ILE A 163 -21.24 -11.20 -1.70
C ILE A 163 -20.74 -11.54 -3.10
N ASN A 164 -20.60 -12.84 -3.38
CA ASN A 164 -20.10 -13.30 -4.66
C ASN A 164 -21.15 -13.20 -5.78
N ALA A 165 -20.76 -13.51 -7.01
CA ALA A 165 -21.65 -13.46 -8.17
C ALA A 165 -22.89 -14.39 -8.06
N SER A 166 -22.82 -15.43 -7.23
CA SER A 166 -23.94 -16.34 -6.93
C SER A 166 -24.81 -15.86 -5.77
N GLY A 167 -24.54 -14.69 -5.19
CA GLY A 167 -25.27 -14.14 -4.03
C GLY A 167 -24.88 -14.77 -2.69
N LEU A 168 -23.86 -15.63 -2.64
CA LEU A 168 -23.41 -16.27 -1.40
C LEU A 168 -22.31 -15.43 -0.73
N PRO A 169 -22.33 -15.29 0.61
CA PRO A 169 -21.29 -14.59 1.33
C PRO A 169 -20.00 -15.41 1.38
N ASN A 170 -18.89 -14.78 1.03
CA ASN A 170 -17.53 -15.23 1.27
C ASN A 170 -16.91 -14.38 2.37
N ALA A 171 -16.35 -15.02 3.39
CA ALA A 171 -15.66 -14.34 4.47
C ALA A 171 -14.13 -14.43 4.30
N TYR A 172 -13.47 -13.30 4.47
CA TYR A 172 -12.03 -13.15 4.43
C TYR A 172 -11.52 -12.61 5.76
N SER A 173 -10.33 -13.03 6.15
CA SER A 173 -9.63 -12.51 7.32
C SER A 173 -8.21 -12.08 6.97
N GLY A 174 -7.76 -11.02 7.62
CA GLY A 174 -6.43 -10.47 7.46
C GLY A 174 -5.73 -10.27 8.80
N LYS A 175 -4.41 -10.40 8.76
CA LYS A 175 -3.51 -9.94 9.82
C LYS A 175 -2.36 -9.17 9.19
N LEU A 176 -2.00 -8.06 9.79
CA LEU A 176 -0.99 -7.13 9.32
C LEU A 176 -0.15 -6.68 10.50
N ILE A 177 1.16 -6.61 10.30
CA ILE A 177 2.10 -5.97 11.21
C ILE A 177 3.03 -5.12 10.36
N GLU A 178 3.17 -3.86 10.76
CA GLU A 178 4.05 -2.87 10.16
C GLU A 178 4.90 -2.18 11.21
N ASP A 179 6.12 -1.86 10.79
CA ASP A 179 7.04 -1.00 11.52
C ASP A 179 7.13 0.36 10.80
N TYR A 180 7.01 1.43 11.56
CA TYR A 180 7.18 2.81 11.08
C TYR A 180 8.53 3.37 11.49
N TYR A 181 9.10 4.15 10.58
CA TYR A 181 10.39 4.79 10.69
C TYR A 181 10.25 6.26 10.35
N GLN A 182 10.97 7.12 11.06
CA GLN A 182 11.12 8.52 10.67
C GLN A 182 12.45 8.68 9.94
N ALA A 183 12.41 9.33 8.78
CA ALA A 183 13.57 9.72 8.01
C ALA A 183 13.50 11.22 7.69
N VAL A 184 14.64 11.78 7.28
CA VAL A 184 14.70 13.13 6.70
C VAL A 184 15.31 12.96 5.32
N ASP A 185 14.67 13.54 4.31
CA ASP A 185 15.23 13.53 2.97
C ASP A 185 16.46 14.43 2.90
N GLU A 186 17.56 13.88 2.40
CA GLU A 186 18.86 14.57 2.41
C GLU A 186 18.89 15.81 1.49
N ILE A 187 18.01 15.89 0.49
CA ILE A 187 17.97 16.97 -0.50
C ILE A 187 17.04 18.10 -0.03
N SER A 188 15.79 17.75 0.29
CA SER A 188 14.74 18.70 0.68
C SER A 188 14.77 19.06 2.16
N GLY A 189 15.40 18.23 3.01
CA GLY A 189 15.37 18.38 4.46
C GLY A 189 14.01 18.12 5.10
N LEU A 190 13.03 17.63 4.34
CA LEU A 190 11.68 17.37 4.83
C LEU A 190 11.63 16.06 5.63
N PRO A 191 10.85 16.00 6.72
CA PRO A 191 10.64 14.77 7.46
C PRO A 191 9.63 13.85 6.76
N TYR A 192 9.98 12.58 6.68
CA TYR A 192 9.14 11.51 6.15
C TYR A 192 8.87 10.47 7.23
N VAL A 193 7.69 9.88 7.16
CA VAL A 193 7.40 8.58 7.77
C VAL A 193 7.48 7.54 6.67
N ILE A 194 8.22 6.48 6.93
CA ILE A 194 8.34 5.32 6.05
C ILE A 194 7.79 4.13 6.83
N ASP A 195 7.05 3.24 6.19
CA ASP A 195 6.69 1.96 6.79
C ASP A 195 7.17 0.76 5.99
N TRP A 196 7.26 -0.35 6.72
CA TRP A 196 7.56 -1.65 6.17
C TRP A 196 6.76 -2.71 6.93
N GLY A 197 6.09 -3.59 6.20
CA GLY A 197 5.24 -4.59 6.85
C GLY A 197 4.96 -5.82 6.03
N LEU A 198 4.37 -6.80 6.71
CA LEU A 198 3.88 -8.03 6.11
C LEU A 198 2.40 -8.19 6.41
N GLN A 199 1.62 -8.41 5.36
CA GLN A 199 0.22 -8.79 5.47
C GLN A 199 0.04 -10.27 5.16
N SER A 200 -0.78 -10.93 5.96
CA SER A 200 -1.42 -12.19 5.64
C SER A 200 -2.90 -11.96 5.39
N PHE A 201 -3.45 -12.51 4.30
CA PHE A 201 -4.85 -12.36 3.95
C PHE A 201 -5.39 -13.64 3.34
N SER A 202 -6.56 -14.10 3.78
CA SER A 202 -7.08 -15.41 3.40
C SER A 202 -8.60 -15.46 3.39
N LYS A 203 -9.15 -16.30 2.52
CA LYS A 203 -10.53 -16.75 2.65
C LYS A 203 -10.59 -17.75 3.80
N ILE A 204 -11.58 -17.64 4.69
CA ILE A 204 -11.70 -18.56 5.84
C ILE A 204 -11.76 -20.01 5.32
N GLY A 205 -10.84 -20.85 5.82
CA GLY A 205 -10.74 -22.26 5.42
C GLY A 205 -9.83 -22.54 4.20
N TYR A 206 -9.14 -21.53 3.66
CA TYR A 206 -8.22 -21.68 2.51
C TYR A 206 -6.79 -21.24 2.84
N PRO A 207 -5.78 -21.64 2.04
CA PRO A 207 -4.39 -21.22 2.25
C PRO A 207 -4.22 -19.70 2.27
N VAL A 208 -3.31 -19.25 3.13
CA VAL A 208 -3.03 -17.84 3.37
C VAL A 208 -2.20 -17.23 2.24
N GLN A 209 -2.67 -16.11 1.69
CA GLN A 209 -1.87 -15.28 0.79
C GLN A 209 -1.06 -14.29 1.61
N LYS A 210 0.14 -13.95 1.10
CA LYS A 210 1.04 -12.99 1.73
C LYS A 210 1.24 -11.80 0.81
N TYR A 211 1.27 -10.60 1.39
CA TYR A 211 1.60 -9.36 0.71
C TYR A 211 2.75 -8.68 1.44
N TRP A 212 3.67 -8.15 0.65
CA TRP A 212 4.65 -7.18 1.10
C TRP A 212 4.00 -5.82 1.11
N GLN A 213 4.24 -5.02 2.15
CA GLN A 213 3.80 -3.64 2.18
C GLN A 213 4.96 -2.68 2.47
N ARG A 214 4.90 -1.52 1.82
CA ARG A 214 5.75 -0.36 2.06
C ARG A 214 4.90 0.90 1.95
N SER A 215 5.17 1.91 2.75
CA SER A 215 4.67 3.26 2.50
C SER A 215 5.74 4.32 2.73
N LYS A 216 5.50 5.51 2.16
CA LYS A 216 6.24 6.73 2.44
C LYS A 216 5.24 7.88 2.52
N SER A 217 5.37 8.71 3.54
CA SER A 217 4.49 9.84 3.82
C SER A 217 5.30 11.07 4.19
N VAL A 218 5.10 12.17 3.48
CA VAL A 218 5.68 13.47 3.84
C VAL A 218 4.81 14.08 4.93
N ARG A 219 5.43 14.51 6.01
CA ARG A 219 4.75 15.29 7.06
C ARG A 219 4.73 16.76 6.70
N ASP A 220 3.57 17.40 6.87
CA ASP A 220 3.42 18.82 6.60
C ASP A 220 4.30 19.63 7.56
N ASN A 221 5.26 20.33 6.97
CA ASN A 221 6.11 21.34 7.58
C ASN A 221 5.95 22.67 6.83
N SER A 222 4.71 23.07 6.54
CA SER A 222 4.35 24.17 5.62
C SER A 222 4.49 23.81 4.13
N VAL A 223 4.36 22.53 3.79
CA VAL A 223 4.43 21.99 2.42
C VAL A 223 3.29 20.98 2.24
N GLN A 224 2.71 20.92 1.03
CA GLN A 224 1.69 19.92 0.70
C GLN A 224 2.22 18.51 1.02
N GLY A 225 1.54 17.83 1.94
CA GLY A 225 1.79 16.44 2.29
C GLY A 225 1.45 15.51 1.13
N ARG A 226 2.11 14.37 1.09
CA ARG A 226 1.82 13.28 0.16
C ARG A 226 2.09 11.96 0.84
N THR A 227 1.22 10.98 0.61
CA THR A 227 1.25 9.67 1.24
C THR A 227 1.09 8.60 0.17
N VAL A 228 2.05 7.68 0.10
CA VAL A 228 2.04 6.60 -0.88
C VAL A 228 2.16 5.27 -0.16
N PHE A 229 1.16 4.41 -0.27
CA PHE A 229 1.17 3.02 0.19
C PHE A 229 1.29 2.08 -1.01
N VAL A 230 2.10 1.04 -0.89
CA VAL A 230 2.29 0.01 -1.93
C VAL A 230 2.20 -1.37 -1.30
N LYS A 231 1.31 -2.21 -1.85
CA LYS A 231 1.21 -3.63 -1.53
C LYS A 231 1.50 -4.47 -2.76
N ASP A 232 2.48 -5.33 -2.61
CA ASP A 232 2.89 -6.30 -3.62
C ASP A 232 2.51 -7.71 -3.16
N ARG A 233 1.70 -8.41 -3.96
CA ARG A 233 1.31 -9.79 -3.66
C ARG A 233 2.51 -10.73 -3.86
N LEU A 234 2.87 -11.48 -2.82
CA LEU A 234 4.02 -12.38 -2.83
C LEU A 234 3.69 -13.81 -3.26
N VAL A 235 2.44 -14.25 -3.05
CA VAL A 235 2.04 -15.64 -3.30
C VAL A 235 0.74 -15.69 -4.10
N GLY A 236 0.78 -16.35 -5.25
CA GLY A 236 -0.37 -16.53 -6.12
C GLY A 236 0.02 -16.85 -7.57
N PRO A 237 -0.94 -17.26 -8.40
CA PRO A 237 -0.70 -17.53 -9.81
C PRO A 237 -0.42 -16.26 -10.64
N THR A 238 -0.76 -15.07 -10.12
CA THR A 238 -0.58 -13.79 -10.80
C THR A 238 0.02 -12.73 -9.88
N SER A 239 0.97 -11.95 -10.40
CA SER A 239 1.45 -10.72 -9.76
C SER A 239 0.29 -9.72 -9.62
N CYS A 240 0.27 -9.01 -8.50
CA CYS A 240 -0.67 -7.93 -8.30
C CYS A 240 -0.05 -6.89 -7.39
N ARG A 241 -0.21 -5.63 -7.80
CA ARG A 241 0.20 -4.46 -7.04
C ARG A 241 -1.02 -3.61 -6.74
N ILE A 242 -1.11 -3.16 -5.50
CA ILE A 242 -2.10 -2.18 -5.04
C ILE A 242 -1.29 -0.96 -4.58
N VAL A 243 -1.58 0.21 -5.14
CA VAL A 243 -0.95 1.48 -4.73
C VAL A 243 -2.04 2.41 -4.25
N ILE A 244 -1.87 3.08 -3.13
CA ILE A 244 -2.61 4.30 -2.82
C ILE A 244 -1.62 5.45 -2.88
N ASP A 245 -1.93 6.51 -3.63
CA ASP A 245 -1.13 7.73 -3.73
C ASP A 245 -2.05 8.93 -3.51
N THR A 246 -1.87 9.62 -2.39
CA THR A 246 -2.68 10.77 -1.97
C THR A 246 -1.80 11.99 -1.70
N HIS A 247 -2.35 13.17 -1.91
CA HIS A 247 -1.72 14.47 -1.67
C HIS A 247 -2.67 15.39 -0.91
N ASP A 248 -2.16 16.53 -0.43
CA ASP A 248 -2.85 17.66 0.24
C ASP A 248 -2.29 17.94 1.64
N TYR A 249 -3.08 17.89 2.71
CA TYR A 249 -2.66 18.40 4.02
C TYR A 249 -2.47 17.27 5.02
N ASN A 250 -1.38 17.32 5.80
CA ASN A 250 -1.10 16.36 6.87
C ASN A 250 -0.34 17.02 8.03
N ASN A 251 -1.06 17.57 8.99
CA ASN A 251 -0.50 18.28 10.13
C ASN A 251 -0.95 17.66 11.47
N PRO A 252 -0.50 18.19 12.63
CA PRO A 252 -0.84 17.62 13.93
C PRO A 252 -2.34 17.56 14.25
N ASP A 253 -3.13 18.48 13.70
CA ASP A 253 -4.55 18.64 14.00
C ASP A 253 -5.44 17.84 13.04
N TYR A 254 -5.01 17.64 11.80
CA TYR A 254 -5.76 16.87 10.81
C TYR A 254 -4.91 16.28 9.69
N PHE A 255 -5.43 15.18 9.14
CA PHE A 255 -5.02 14.55 7.90
C PHE A 255 -6.17 14.71 6.90
N TYR A 256 -5.94 15.41 5.80
CA TYR A 256 -6.94 15.64 4.75
C TYR A 256 -6.24 15.49 3.41
N GLN A 257 -6.44 14.34 2.76
CA GLN A 257 -5.77 14.03 1.50
C GLN A 257 -6.71 13.37 0.49
N SER A 258 -6.46 13.66 -0.78
CA SER A 258 -7.16 13.09 -1.92
C SER A 258 -6.17 12.47 -2.91
N GLY A 259 -6.62 11.49 -3.70
CA GLY A 259 -5.75 10.82 -4.65
C GLY A 259 -6.38 9.57 -5.22
N THR A 260 -5.57 8.54 -5.44
CA THR A 260 -6.04 7.32 -6.13
C THR A 260 -5.56 6.04 -5.46
N LEU A 261 -6.40 5.01 -5.53
CA LEU A 261 -6.05 3.60 -5.37
C LEU A 261 -5.89 3.02 -6.78
N THR A 262 -4.74 2.45 -7.09
CA THR A 262 -4.44 1.79 -8.35
C THR A 262 -4.21 0.30 -8.12
N ILE A 263 -4.86 -0.55 -8.91
CA ILE A 263 -4.57 -1.98 -8.98
C ILE A 263 -3.97 -2.27 -10.34
N SER A 264 -2.79 -2.89 -10.39
CA SER A 264 -2.12 -3.28 -11.63
C SER A 264 -1.58 -4.71 -11.54
N THR A 265 -1.32 -5.31 -12.71
CA THR A 265 -0.68 -6.62 -12.84
C THR A 265 0.85 -6.52 -12.83
N ASP A 266 1.39 -5.35 -12.51
CA ASP A 266 2.83 -5.11 -12.54
C ASP A 266 3.55 -6.10 -11.63
N THR A 267 4.69 -6.59 -12.10
CA THR A 267 5.52 -7.47 -11.30
C THR A 267 6.07 -6.69 -10.11
N PRO A 268 6.00 -7.24 -8.88
CA PRO A 268 6.62 -6.64 -7.71
C PRO A 268 8.09 -6.29 -8.01
N TYR A 269 8.41 -5.01 -7.89
CA TYR A 269 9.75 -4.47 -8.10
C TYR A 269 10.31 -3.93 -6.77
N PRO A 270 11.50 -4.36 -6.33
CA PRO A 270 12.15 -3.88 -5.11
C PRO A 270 12.41 -2.38 -5.16
N GLY A 271 12.77 -1.84 -6.32
CA GLY A 271 13.10 -0.44 -6.50
C GLY A 271 11.90 0.42 -6.89
N TYR A 272 10.67 0.12 -6.46
CA TYR A 272 9.57 1.07 -6.64
C TYR A 272 10.00 2.38 -5.96
N GLN A 273 10.42 3.34 -6.79
CA GLN A 273 10.88 4.62 -6.31
C GLN A 273 9.63 5.42 -6.02
N PHE A 274 9.51 5.78 -4.76
CA PHE A 274 8.59 6.80 -4.37
C PHE A 274 9.13 8.13 -4.92
N ASP A 275 8.73 8.49 -6.13
CA ASP A 275 9.10 9.74 -6.79
C ASP A 275 8.40 10.90 -6.08
N PHE A 276 8.95 11.34 -4.95
CA PHE A 276 8.50 12.49 -4.17
C PHE A 276 9.16 13.79 -4.66
#